data_AF-A0A1B1JWT0-F1
#
_entry.id   AF-A0A1B1JWT0-F1
#
_cell.length_a   1.000
_cell.length_b   1.000
_cell.length_c   1.000
_cell.angle_alpha   90.00
_cell.angle_beta   90.00
_cell.angle_gamma   90.00
#
_symmetry.space_group_name_H-M   'P 1'
#
loop_
_entity.id
_entity.type
_entity.pdbx_description
1 polymer ?
#
loop_
_entity_poly.entity_id
_entity_poly.type
_entity_poly.pdbx_seq_one_letter_code
_entity_poly.pdbx_strand_id
1 'polypeptide(L)'
;MGESVGDCSALLAEMDAFRQGFGQPALLTDALRSALLLIPLTGDDRLLTSTFGGLNWVCAFTSKQEYARYLLARDEQGGPCRFHTVFGWRLLDILVPSVPGPTGVVIDVAGATPMAFPPAVEEVA
;
A
#
# COMPACT_ATOMS: atom_id res chain seq x y z
N MET A 1 11.63 5.18 21.79
CA MET A 1 10.65 6.24 21.51
C MET A 1 10.01 5.89 20.17
N GLY A 2 8.91 5.13 20.18
CA GLY A 2 8.24 4.71 18.95
C GLY A 2 7.47 5.90 18.41
N GLU A 3 8.02 6.56 17.40
CA GLU A 3 7.30 7.57 16.63
C GLU A 3 6.05 6.90 16.07
N SER A 4 4.87 7.33 16.54
CA SER A 4 3.59 6.94 15.97
C SER A 4 3.57 7.47 14.54
N VAL A 5 4.02 6.64 13.60
CA VAL A 5 3.68 6.81 12.19
C VAL A 5 2.15 6.85 12.15
N GLY A 6 1.61 7.84 11.43
CA GLY A 6 0.24 8.32 11.57
C GLY A 6 -0.84 7.24 11.67
N ASP A 7 -1.96 7.62 12.29
CA ASP A 7 -3.00 6.72 12.76
C ASP A 7 -3.59 5.85 11.62
N CYS A 8 -3.03 4.65 11.44
CA CYS A 8 -3.59 3.62 10.57
C CYS A 8 -4.70 2.83 11.28
N SER A 9 -5.10 3.18 12.51
CA SER A 9 -6.05 2.38 13.28
C SER A 9 -7.42 2.31 12.60
N ALA A 10 -7.88 3.43 12.04
CA ALA A 10 -9.10 3.48 11.24
C ALA A 10 -9.00 2.60 9.99
N LEU A 11 -7.88 2.68 9.26
CA LEU A 11 -7.65 1.83 8.08
C LEU A 11 -7.63 0.34 8.45
N LEU A 12 -6.96 -0.04 9.54
CA LEU A 12 -6.91 -1.42 10.01
C LEU A 12 -8.29 -1.93 10.42
N ALA A 13 -9.10 -1.10 11.07
CA ALA A 13 -10.48 -1.44 11.43
C ALA A 13 -11.35 -1.68 10.18
N GLU A 14 -11.25 -0.80 9.17
CA GLU A 14 -12.00 -0.97 7.91
C GLU A 14 -11.50 -2.19 7.11
N MET A 15 -10.20 -2.47 7.11
CA MET A 15 -9.63 -3.67 6.48
C MET A 15 -10.18 -4.95 7.13
N ASP A 16 -10.24 -4.99 8.47
CA ASP A 16 -10.80 -6.11 9.22
C ASP A 16 -12.31 -6.27 8.94
N ALA A 17 -13.08 -5.17 9.00
CA ALA A 17 -14.51 -5.18 8.68
C ALA A 17 -14.79 -5.70 7.27
N PHE A 18 -14.01 -5.27 6.27
CA PHE A 18 -14.14 -5.71 4.88
C PHE A 18 -13.84 -7.20 4.74
N ARG A 19 -12.81 -7.71 5.41
CA ARG A 19 -12.47 -9.15 5.42
C ARG A 19 -13.54 -10.01 6.10
N GLN A 20 -14.20 -9.47 7.13
CA GLN A 20 -15.32 -10.14 7.80
C GLN A 20 -16.64 -10.06 7.02
N GLY A 21 -16.68 -9.32 5.90
CA GLY A 21 -17.86 -9.19 5.04
C GLY A 21 -18.82 -8.05 5.44
N PHE A 22 -18.43 -7.20 6.39
CA PHE A 22 -19.21 -6.04 6.84
C PHE A 22 -18.68 -4.71 6.32
N GLY A 23 -17.49 -4.69 5.71
CA GLY A 23 -16.83 -3.46 5.31
C GLY A 23 -17.50 -2.77 4.14
N GLN A 24 -17.45 -1.44 4.16
CA GLN A 24 -18.00 -0.59 3.12
C GLN A 24 -16.84 -0.07 2.24
N PRO A 25 -16.87 -0.28 0.91
CA PRO A 25 -15.73 0.08 0.04
C PRO A 25 -15.41 1.58 0.07
N ALA A 26 -16.43 2.43 0.24
CA ALA A 26 -16.26 3.87 0.38
C ALA A 26 -15.53 4.26 1.68
N LEU A 27 -15.91 3.65 2.81
CA LEU A 27 -15.26 3.92 4.10
C LEU A 27 -13.83 3.39 4.13
N LEU A 28 -13.61 2.19 3.58
CA LEU A 28 -12.27 1.62 3.42
C LEU A 28 -11.36 2.51 2.57
N THR A 29 -11.88 3.05 1.47
CA THR A 29 -11.12 3.96 0.58
C THR A 29 -10.84 5.31 1.25
N ASP A 30 -11.80 5.84 2.01
CA ASP A 30 -11.63 7.08 2.78
C ASP A 30 -10.59 6.92 3.89
N ALA A 31 -10.68 5.84 4.67
CA ALA A 31 -9.71 5.49 5.70
C ALA A 31 -8.30 5.30 5.10
N LEU A 32 -8.21 4.69 3.91
CA LEU A 32 -6.95 4.58 3.17
C LEU A 32 -6.40 5.97 2.80
N ARG A 33 -7.24 6.86 2.27
CA ARG A 33 -6.82 8.22 1.88
C ARG A 33 -6.29 9.03 3.07
N SER A 34 -6.87 8.84 4.25
CA SER A 34 -6.47 9.54 5.48
C SER A 34 -5.23 8.93 6.15
N ALA A 35 -4.96 7.65 5.93
CA ALA A 35 -3.86 6.92 6.57
C ALA A 35 -2.46 7.43 6.16
N LEU A 36 -1.51 7.35 7.09
CA LEU A 36 -0.10 7.63 6.82
C LEU A 36 0.65 6.31 6.58
N LEU A 37 1.11 6.09 5.35
CA LEU A 37 1.64 4.81 4.90
C LEU A 37 3.14 4.90 4.62
N LEU A 38 3.84 3.79 4.82
CA LEU A 38 5.23 3.62 4.42
C LEU A 38 5.26 3.02 3.01
N ILE A 39 5.98 3.67 2.10
CA ILE A 39 6.09 3.24 0.70
C ILE A 39 7.53 2.86 0.41
N PRO A 40 7.80 1.62 -0.06
CA PRO A 40 9.12 1.18 -0.44
C PRO A 40 9.60 1.91 -1.69
N LEU A 41 10.89 2.18 -1.72
CA LEU A 41 11.57 2.83 -2.84
C LEU A 41 12.70 1.96 -3.35
N THR A 42 13.02 2.16 -4.61
CA THR A 42 14.25 1.67 -5.23
C THR A 42 15.46 2.48 -4.73
N GLY A 43 16.67 2.00 -5.04
CA GLY A 43 17.91 2.71 -4.69
C GLY A 43 18.04 4.12 -5.33
N ASP A 44 17.29 4.40 -6.40
CA ASP A 44 17.23 5.69 -7.11
C ASP A 44 16.10 6.62 -6.57
N ASP A 45 15.56 6.35 -5.38
CA ASP A 45 14.43 7.10 -4.77
C ASP A 45 13.13 7.05 -5.59
N ARG A 46 13.00 6.10 -6.52
CA ARG A 46 11.76 5.88 -7.28
C ARG A 46 10.82 4.93 -6.56
N LEU A 47 9.53 5.09 -6.82
CA LEU A 47 8.49 4.18 -6.36
C LEU A 47 8.82 2.74 -6.74
N LEU A 48 8.82 1.85 -5.75
CA LEU A 48 8.99 0.43 -6.02
C LEU A 48 7.66 -0.16 -6.49
N THR A 49 7.64 -0.67 -7.71
CA THR A 49 6.47 -1.29 -8.34
C THR A 49 6.75 -2.75 -8.67
N SER A 50 5.79 -3.64 -8.41
CA SER A 50 5.83 -5.05 -8.81
C SER A 50 4.77 -5.33 -9.87
N THR A 51 5.11 -6.09 -10.91
CA THR A 51 4.14 -6.50 -11.92
C THR A 51 3.60 -7.89 -11.58
N PHE A 52 2.27 -8.01 -11.45
CA PHE A 52 1.59 -9.28 -11.17
C PHE A 52 0.24 -9.32 -11.87
N GLY A 53 -0.05 -10.43 -12.57
CA GLY A 53 -1.31 -10.60 -13.31
C GLY A 53 -1.50 -9.61 -14.46
N GLY A 54 -0.42 -9.09 -15.05
CA GLY A 54 -0.47 -8.07 -16.11
C GLY A 54 -0.75 -6.64 -15.61
N LEU A 55 -0.85 -6.45 -14.29
CA LEU A 55 -1.05 -5.15 -13.64
C LEU A 55 0.19 -4.73 -12.88
N ASN A 56 0.36 -3.42 -12.70
CA ASN A 56 1.36 -2.88 -11.80
C ASN A 56 0.79 -2.77 -10.39
N TRP A 57 1.62 -3.03 -9.39
CA TRP A 57 1.25 -2.99 -7.98
C TRP A 57 2.25 -2.16 -7.20
N VAL A 58 1.73 -1.18 -6.48
CA VAL A 58 2.47 -0.40 -5.49
C VAL A 58 2.21 -1.00 -4.13
N CYS A 59 3.27 -1.39 -3.43
CA CYS A 59 3.15 -1.86 -2.05
C CYS A 59 3.13 -0.66 -1.10
N ALA A 60 2.27 -0.70 -0.09
CA ALA A 60 2.23 0.26 0.99
C ALA A 60 2.05 -0.45 2.32
N PHE A 61 2.60 0.12 3.39
CA PHE A 61 2.63 -0.54 4.69
C PHE A 61 2.07 0.36 5.78
N THR A 62 1.26 -0.23 6.65
CA THR A 62 0.66 0.46 7.80
C THR A 62 1.65 0.65 8.95
N SER A 63 2.75 -0.12 8.95
CA SER A 63 3.72 -0.11 10.04
C SER A 63 5.11 -0.58 9.60
N LYS A 64 6.15 -0.14 10.32
CA LYS A 64 7.52 -0.60 10.10
C LYS A 64 7.67 -2.12 10.27
N GLN A 65 6.82 -2.74 11.10
CA GLN A 65 6.78 -4.19 11.28
C GLN A 65 6.31 -4.93 10.01
N GLU A 66 5.23 -4.46 9.40
CA GLU A 66 4.72 -5.04 8.14
C GLU A 66 5.69 -4.81 6.99
N TYR A 67 6.32 -3.63 6.96
CA TYR A 67 7.43 -3.36 6.03
C TYR A 67 8.61 -4.32 6.23
N ALA A 68 9.03 -4.57 7.47
CA ALA A 68 10.11 -5.52 7.77
C ALA A 68 9.74 -6.95 7.35
N ARG A 69 8.48 -7.39 7.55
CA ARG A 69 7.99 -8.68 7.04
C ARG A 69 8.09 -8.76 5.53
N TYR A 70 7.71 -7.71 4.82
CA TYR A 70 7.88 -7.63 3.37
C TYR A 70 9.35 -7.76 2.97
N LEU A 71 10.27 -7.05 3.64
CA LEU A 71 11.70 -7.16 3.35
C LEU A 71 12.25 -8.56 3.60
N LEU A 72 11.75 -9.28 4.61
CA LEU A 72 12.15 -10.67 4.88
C LEU A 72 11.59 -11.64 3.84
N ALA A 73 10.36 -11.41 3.36
CA ALA A 73 9.75 -12.22 2.31
C ALA A 73 10.35 -11.94 0.93
N ARG A 74 10.82 -10.70 0.73
CA ARG A 74 11.53 -10.28 -0.47
C ARG A 74 12.99 -10.75 -0.35
N ASP A 75 13.25 -12.01 -0.71
CA ASP A 75 14.60 -12.59 -0.80
C ASP A 75 15.42 -11.86 -1.87
N GLU A 76 15.85 -10.64 -1.57
CA GLU A 76 16.70 -9.85 -2.44
C GLU A 76 18.03 -9.63 -1.75
N GLN A 77 19.06 -10.16 -2.40
CA GLN A 77 20.46 -10.09 -2.05
C GLN A 77 20.93 -8.62 -2.01
N GLY A 78 20.66 -7.91 -0.91
CA GLY A 78 21.56 -6.89 -0.36
C GLY A 78 21.37 -5.42 -0.77
N GLY A 79 20.21 -5.00 -1.26
CA GLY A 79 19.95 -3.56 -1.51
C GLY A 79 19.32 -2.84 -0.29
N PRO A 80 19.80 -1.65 0.13
CA PRO A 80 19.10 -0.86 1.14
C PRO A 80 17.75 -0.39 0.59
N CYS A 81 16.66 -1.05 1.00
CA CYS A 81 15.32 -0.60 0.67
C CYS A 81 14.96 0.58 1.58
N ARG A 82 14.94 1.77 0.98
CA ARG A 82 14.45 2.98 1.62
C ARG A 82 12.93 2.99 1.59
N PHE A 83 12.34 3.70 2.54
CA PHE A 83 10.91 3.97 2.53
C PHE A 83 10.67 5.47 2.73
N HIS A 84 9.61 5.98 2.11
CA HIS A 84 9.05 7.28 2.42
C HIS A 84 7.74 7.11 3.17
N THR A 85 7.45 8.04 4.05
CA THR A 85 6.16 8.12 4.73
C THR A 85 5.29 9.11 3.97
N VAL A 86 4.17 8.65 3.42
CA VAL A 86 3.24 9.48 2.63
C VAL A 86 1.80 9.21 3.04
N PHE A 87 0.96 10.24 2.96
CA PHE A 87 -0.47 10.04 3.14
C PHE A 87 -1.07 9.24 1.98
N GLY A 88 -2.06 8.40 2.26
CA GLY A 88 -2.70 7.55 1.27
C GLY A 88 -3.40 8.34 0.15
N TRP A 89 -3.92 9.55 0.41
CA TRP A 89 -4.44 10.41 -0.65
C TRP A 89 -3.36 10.77 -1.66
N ARG A 90 -2.14 11.06 -1.21
CA ARG A 90 -1.02 11.40 -2.10
C ARG A 90 -0.53 10.17 -2.86
N LEU A 91 -0.55 9.00 -2.22
CA LEU A 91 -0.29 7.72 -2.88
C LEU A 91 -1.27 7.51 -4.05
N LEU A 92 -2.57 7.59 -3.77
CA LEU A 92 -3.62 7.29 -4.74
C LEU A 92 -3.76 8.34 -5.85
N ASP A 93 -3.60 9.62 -5.52
CA ASP A 93 -3.91 10.72 -6.43
C ASP A 93 -2.68 11.20 -7.23
N ILE A 94 -1.47 10.98 -6.70
CA ILE A 94 -0.23 11.50 -7.31
C ILE A 94 0.71 10.37 -7.71
N LEU A 95 1.02 9.45 -6.79
CA LEU A 95 2.05 8.42 -7.03
C LEU A 95 1.55 7.31 -7.97
N VAL A 96 0.35 6.78 -7.73
CA VAL A 96 -0.26 5.74 -8.57
C VAL A 96 -0.45 6.20 -10.03
N PRO A 97 -1.00 7.40 -10.30
CA PRO A 97 -1.13 7.90 -11.67
C PRO A 97 0.20 8.20 -12.37
N SER A 98 1.30 8.33 -11.62
CA SER A 98 2.64 8.51 -12.19
C SER A 98 3.25 7.19 -12.69
N VAL A 99 2.66 6.03 -12.35
CA VAL A 99 3.10 4.71 -12.81
C VAL A 99 2.45 4.41 -14.17
N PRO A 100 3.22 4.00 -15.19
CA PRO A 100 2.66 3.69 -16.50
C PRO A 100 1.75 2.44 -16.45
N GLY A 101 0.54 2.56 -16.98
CA GLY A 101 -0.43 1.45 -17.09
C GLY A 101 -1.34 1.27 -15.86
N PRO A 102 -2.26 0.30 -15.90
CA PRO A 102 -3.21 0.07 -14.82
C PRO A 102 -2.46 -0.38 -13.56
N THR A 103 -2.51 0.48 -12.54
CA THR A 103 -1.74 0.33 -11.30
C THR A 103 -2.67 0.23 -10.09
N GLY A 104 -2.59 -0.90 -9.38
CA GLY A 104 -3.24 -1.11 -8.09
C GLY A 104 -2.33 -0.80 -6.91
N VAL A 105 -2.92 -0.72 -5.73
CA VAL A 105 -2.21 -0.60 -4.45
C VAL A 105 -2.45 -1.85 -3.62
N VAL A 106 -1.42 -2.37 -2.97
CA VAL A 106 -1.56 -3.43 -1.98
C VAL A 106 -1.02 -2.97 -0.64
N ILE A 107 -1.86 -3.08 0.38
CA ILE A 107 -1.53 -2.79 1.78
C ILE A 107 -1.02 -4.08 2.42
N ASP A 108 0.15 -4.01 3.06
CA ASP A 108 0.74 -5.07 3.87
C ASP A 108 0.81 -6.43 3.15
N VAL A 109 1.35 -6.45 1.92
CA VAL A 109 1.38 -7.62 0.99
C VAL A 109 1.99 -8.92 1.55
N ALA A 110 2.82 -8.83 2.60
CA ALA A 110 3.41 -9.97 3.32
C ALA A 110 2.98 -10.03 4.80
N GLY A 111 1.96 -9.25 5.13
CA GLY A 111 1.43 -9.05 6.47
C GLY A 111 0.39 -10.08 6.88
N ALA A 112 -0.14 -9.91 8.09
CA ALA A 112 -1.19 -10.80 8.60
C ALA A 112 -2.54 -10.61 7.89
N THR A 113 -2.80 -9.38 7.44
CA THR A 113 -4.08 -8.97 6.85
C THR A 113 -3.86 -8.12 5.60
N PRO A 114 -3.28 -8.67 4.52
CA PRO A 114 -3.09 -7.93 3.28
C PRO A 114 -4.42 -7.48 2.70
N MET A 115 -4.45 -6.29 2.09
CA MET A 115 -5.62 -5.76 1.38
C MET A 115 -5.22 -5.14 0.05
N ALA A 116 -5.84 -5.60 -1.03
CA ALA A 116 -5.59 -5.10 -2.37
C ALA A 116 -6.68 -4.11 -2.82
N PHE A 117 -6.24 -3.00 -3.38
CA PHE A 117 -7.04 -1.98 -4.03
C PHE A 117 -6.71 -2.07 -5.52
N PRO A 118 -7.55 -2.74 -6.34
CA PRO A 118 -7.28 -2.89 -7.75
C PRO A 118 -7.24 -1.52 -8.46
N PRO A 119 -6.58 -1.41 -9.62
CA PRO A 119 -6.63 -0.20 -10.42
C PRO A 119 -8.09 0.17 -10.71
N ALA A 120 -8.36 1.48 -10.72
CA ALA A 120 -9.59 1.97 -11.33
C ALA A 120 -9.50 1.63 -12.82
N VAL A 121 -10.17 0.55 -13.21
CA VAL A 121 -10.50 0.33 -14.61
C VAL A 121 -11.69 1.20 -14.90
N GLU A 122 -11.58 2.06 -15.90
CA GLU A 122 -12.77 2.64 -16.50
C GLU A 122 -13.52 1.45 -17.11
N GLU A 123 -14.68 1.11 -16.56
CA GLU A 123 -15.57 0.12 -17.18
C GLU A 123 -15.82 0.62 -18.60
N VAL A 124 -15.32 -0.13 -19.58
CA VAL A 124 -15.57 0.17 -20.99
C VAL A 124 -17.03 -0.16 -21.23
N ALA A 125 -17.88 0.88 -21.24
CA ALA A 125 -19.31 0.78 -21.51
C ALA A 125 -19.60 0.23 -22.91
#